data_AF-D0WIF2-F1
#
_entry.id   AF-D0WIF2-F1
#
_cell.length_a   1.000
_cell.length_b   1.000
_cell.length_c   1.000
_cell.angle_alpha   90.00
_cell.angle_beta   90.00
_cell.angle_gamma   90.00
#
_symmetry.space_group_name_H-M   'P 1'
#
loop_
_entity.id
_entity.type
_entity.pdbx_description
1 polymer ?
#
loop_
_entity_poly.entity_id
_entity_poly.type
_entity_poly.pdbx_seq_one_letter_code
_entity_poly.pdbx_strand_id
1 'polypeptide(L)'
;MSVMDSGMKRMDSIREPIPRHLCDSQARCCGESHERSVWAGKKEDIMKFYSSADCGNIIMYFVEKGPRVVCCGTEMTELIPNTTDAATEKHVPVVTIEGSKVTVKVGEVAHPMLEEHHISWVVLETKNGFQKVELSAGQEPVAEFALVEGDEAVAAYEYCNLHGLWKAEI
;
A
#
# COMPACT_ATOMS: atom_id res chain seq x y z
N MET A 1 -7.77 -69.02 16.37
CA MET A 1 -7.41 -69.90 15.24
C MET A 1 -7.25 -69.06 13.98
N SER A 2 -6.09 -69.19 13.32
CA SER A 2 -5.62 -68.70 11.99
C SER A 2 -6.05 -67.29 11.52
N VAL A 3 -5.20 -66.27 11.38
CA VAL A 3 -4.01 -66.12 10.50
C VAL A 3 -4.27 -66.53 9.04
N MET A 4 -4.43 -65.56 8.12
CA MET A 4 -3.75 -65.55 6.81
C MET A 4 -3.51 -64.11 6.33
N ASP A 5 -2.23 -63.86 6.11
CA ASP A 5 -1.56 -62.74 5.46
C ASP A 5 -1.81 -62.76 3.94
N SER A 6 -1.90 -61.60 3.29
CA SER A 6 -1.55 -61.45 1.88
C SER A 6 -1.37 -59.99 1.46
N GLY A 7 -0.13 -59.52 1.49
CA GLY A 7 0.53 -59.05 0.25
C GLY A 7 0.18 -57.65 -0.30
N MET A 8 1.10 -56.71 -0.06
CA MET A 8 1.30 -55.46 -0.80
C MET A 8 1.66 -55.69 -2.27
N LYS A 9 1.04 -54.92 -3.20
CA LYS A 9 1.70 -54.51 -4.46
C LYS A 9 1.35 -53.07 -4.83
N ARG A 10 2.40 -52.23 -4.85
CA ARG A 10 2.42 -50.88 -5.43
C ARG A 10 2.23 -50.99 -6.94
N MET A 11 1.39 -50.13 -7.52
CA MET A 11 1.30 -49.98 -8.97
C MET A 11 2.32 -48.92 -9.41
N ASP A 12 3.54 -49.37 -9.67
CA ASP A 12 4.53 -48.64 -10.45
C ASP A 12 4.17 -48.78 -11.94
N SER A 13 3.50 -47.77 -12.48
CA SER A 13 3.23 -47.64 -13.92
C SER A 13 4.37 -46.87 -14.59
N ILE A 14 5.44 -47.62 -14.89
CA ILE A 14 6.26 -47.58 -16.11
C ILE A 14 6.41 -46.20 -16.79
N ARG A 15 7.60 -45.60 -16.59
CA ARG A 15 8.16 -44.53 -17.41
C ARG A 15 8.66 -45.12 -18.74
N GLU A 16 8.06 -44.72 -19.85
CA GLU A 16 8.65 -44.88 -21.18
C GLU A 16 9.44 -43.60 -21.54
N PRO A 17 10.67 -43.70 -22.08
CA PRO A 17 11.50 -42.54 -22.39
C PRO A 17 11.06 -41.82 -23.67
N ILE A 18 10.84 -40.50 -23.57
CA ILE A 18 10.54 -39.62 -24.71
C ILE A 18 11.76 -39.59 -25.65
N PRO A 19 11.60 -39.82 -26.97
CA PRO A 19 12.70 -39.79 -27.93
C PRO A 19 13.42 -38.43 -27.98
N ARG A 20 14.74 -38.45 -27.77
CA ARG A 20 15.64 -37.30 -27.94
C ARG A 20 15.97 -37.02 -29.40
N HIS A 21 15.00 -36.57 -30.18
CA HIS A 21 15.31 -35.95 -31.46
C HIS A 21 14.30 -34.86 -31.78
N LEU A 22 14.67 -33.62 -31.42
CA LEU A 22 14.36 -32.35 -32.08
C LEU A 22 14.93 -31.22 -31.20
N CYS A 23 16.25 -31.30 -30.92
CA CYS A 23 17.04 -30.18 -30.42
C CYS A 23 18.03 -29.85 -31.53
N ASP A 24 17.53 -29.27 -32.61
CA ASP A 24 18.35 -28.63 -33.65
C ASP A 24 17.43 -27.77 -34.52
N SER A 25 17.13 -26.57 -34.03
CA SER A 25 16.93 -25.35 -34.82
C SER A 25 16.19 -24.28 -34.01
N GLN A 26 16.88 -23.69 -33.03
CA GLN A 26 16.82 -22.25 -32.73
C GLN A 26 17.77 -21.95 -31.57
N ALA A 27 19.05 -21.91 -31.91
CA ALA A 27 20.07 -21.25 -31.12
C ALA A 27 19.74 -19.76 -31.02
N ARG A 28 18.95 -19.36 -30.01
CA ARG A 28 18.90 -18.01 -29.42
C ARG A 28 18.39 -18.07 -27.96
N CYS A 29 19.08 -18.83 -27.10
CA CYS A 29 18.76 -18.85 -25.66
C CYS A 29 19.86 -18.28 -24.75
N CYS A 30 21.03 -17.89 -25.27
CA CYS A 30 22.03 -17.18 -24.49
C CYS A 30 22.68 -16.11 -25.37
N GLY A 31 22.13 -14.90 -25.34
CA GLY A 31 22.77 -13.69 -25.85
C GLY A 31 23.16 -12.80 -24.68
N GLU A 32 24.45 -12.49 -24.60
CA GLU A 32 25.08 -11.66 -23.59
C GLU A 32 24.70 -10.18 -23.69
N SER A 33 24.96 -9.47 -22.58
CA SER A 33 25.15 -8.03 -22.45
C SER A 33 23.96 -7.12 -22.75
N HIS A 34 23.25 -6.74 -21.68
CA HIS A 34 23.02 -5.32 -21.43
C HIS A 34 23.46 -5.01 -20.00
N GLU A 35 24.63 -4.38 -19.89
CA GLU A 35 25.02 -3.63 -18.72
C GLU A 35 23.96 -2.55 -18.41
N ARG A 36 23.76 -2.33 -17.10
CA ARG A 36 23.27 -1.08 -16.48
C ARG A 36 21.84 -0.65 -16.84
N SER A 37 20.94 -0.94 -15.91
CA SER A 37 20.36 0.17 -15.16
C SER A 37 20.45 -0.13 -13.67
N VAL A 38 21.41 0.54 -13.02
CA VAL A 38 21.27 0.94 -11.63
C VAL A 38 19.86 1.52 -11.50
N TRP A 39 19.10 1.11 -10.49
CA TRP A 39 17.78 1.65 -10.15
C TRP A 39 17.88 3.13 -9.74
N ALA A 40 18.34 3.99 -10.64
CA ALA A 40 18.10 5.42 -10.64
C ALA A 40 16.71 5.65 -11.25
N GLY A 41 15.70 5.05 -10.62
CA GLY A 41 14.30 5.40 -10.84
C GLY A 41 14.01 6.70 -10.13
N LYS A 42 13.35 7.63 -10.83
CA LYS A 42 13.05 8.97 -10.36
C LYS A 42 12.38 8.95 -8.98
N LYS A 43 12.90 9.76 -8.07
CA LYS A 43 12.36 10.00 -6.73
C LYS A 43 11.09 10.85 -6.83
N GLU A 44 10.01 10.26 -7.33
CA GLU A 44 8.66 10.82 -7.36
C GLU A 44 7.66 9.73 -6.95
N ASP A 45 8.02 8.92 -5.95
CA ASP A 45 7.11 7.93 -5.37
C ASP A 45 6.21 8.61 -4.35
N ILE A 46 5.30 9.46 -4.84
CA ILE A 46 4.22 10.03 -4.02
C ILE A 46 3.25 8.88 -3.69
N MET A 47 2.93 8.69 -2.40
CA MET A 47 1.88 7.73 -2.01
C MET A 47 0.54 8.11 -2.63
N LYS A 48 -0.08 7.16 -3.35
CA LYS A 48 -1.39 7.35 -3.99
C LYS A 48 -2.46 6.51 -3.31
N PHE A 49 -3.61 7.13 -3.11
CA PHE A 49 -4.79 6.50 -2.54
C PHE A 49 -5.91 6.46 -3.58
N TYR A 50 -6.71 5.39 -3.58
CA TYR A 50 -7.84 5.24 -4.47
C TYR A 50 -9.08 4.84 -3.67
N SER A 51 -10.23 5.40 -4.01
CA SER A 51 -11.50 5.07 -3.37
C SER A 51 -12.54 4.52 -4.34
N SER A 52 -13.42 3.67 -3.82
CA SER A 52 -14.64 3.24 -4.50
C SER A 52 -15.80 4.16 -4.11
N ALA A 53 -16.48 4.72 -5.10
CA ALA A 53 -17.68 5.53 -4.87
C ALA A 53 -18.87 4.70 -4.37
N ASP A 54 -18.87 3.38 -4.63
CA ASP A 54 -20.00 2.49 -4.32
C ASP A 54 -19.96 1.97 -2.87
N CYS A 55 -18.78 1.59 -2.39
CA CYS A 55 -18.63 0.94 -1.07
C CYS A 55 -17.70 1.68 -0.11
N GLY A 56 -17.02 2.74 -0.54
CA GLY A 56 -16.10 3.50 0.29
C GLY A 56 -14.77 2.79 0.59
N ASN A 57 -14.48 1.64 -0.02
CA ASN A 57 -13.18 1.00 0.12
C ASN A 57 -12.07 1.95 -0.36
N ILE A 58 -11.01 2.08 0.44
CA ILE A 58 -9.82 2.86 0.10
C ILE A 58 -8.63 1.90 0.04
N ILE A 59 -7.84 2.01 -1.02
CA ILE A 59 -6.61 1.26 -1.21
C ILE A 59 -5.43 2.20 -1.44
N MET A 60 -4.23 1.69 -1.18
CA MET A 60 -2.96 2.31 -1.55
C MET A 60 -2.09 1.24 -2.22
N TYR A 61 -1.32 1.64 -3.24
CA TYR A 61 -0.41 0.74 -3.91
C TYR A 61 0.92 0.65 -3.16
N PHE A 62 1.39 -0.56 -2.89
CA PHE A 62 2.80 -0.81 -2.57
C PHE A 62 3.68 -0.80 -3.83
N VAL A 63 3.11 -1.28 -4.94
CA VAL A 63 3.72 -1.25 -6.28
C VAL A 63 2.60 -1.08 -7.29
N GLU A 64 2.56 0.06 -7.99
CA GLU A 64 1.56 0.35 -9.02
C GLU A 64 2.02 -0.21 -10.37
N LYS A 65 1.53 -1.40 -10.75
CA LYS A 65 1.82 -2.04 -12.04
C LYS A 65 0.58 -2.73 -12.58
N GLY A 66 0.37 -2.64 -13.89
CA GLY A 66 -0.66 -3.40 -14.60
C GLY A 66 -1.99 -2.66 -14.75
N PRO A 67 -3.12 -3.39 -14.85
CA PRO A 67 -4.44 -2.81 -15.11
C PRO A 67 -4.98 -2.06 -13.89
N ARG A 68 -5.97 -1.18 -14.13
CA ARG A 68 -6.67 -0.42 -13.10
C ARG A 68 -7.45 -1.34 -12.17
N VAL A 69 -7.47 -1.01 -10.88
CA VAL A 69 -8.22 -1.76 -9.87
C VAL A 69 -9.72 -1.42 -9.97
N VAL A 70 -10.54 -2.48 -9.99
CA VAL A 70 -12.01 -2.41 -10.04
C VAL A 70 -12.57 -2.88 -8.70
N CYS A 71 -13.50 -2.12 -8.13
CA CYS A 71 -14.24 -2.47 -6.92
C CYS A 71 -15.73 -2.27 -7.19
N CYS A 72 -16.59 -3.21 -6.79
CA CYS A 72 -18.04 -3.14 -7.05
C CYS A 72 -18.44 -3.04 -8.55
N GLY A 73 -17.55 -3.44 -9.46
CA GLY A 73 -17.79 -3.38 -10.90
C GLY A 73 -17.44 -2.04 -11.56
N THR A 74 -16.95 -1.07 -10.79
CA THR A 74 -16.47 0.24 -11.28
C THR A 74 -14.96 0.39 -11.04
N GLU A 75 -14.27 1.08 -11.93
CA GLU A 75 -12.86 1.45 -11.69
C GLU A 75 -12.78 2.38 -10.46
N MET A 76 -11.81 2.14 -9.59
CA MET A 76 -11.58 3.01 -8.44
C MET A 76 -10.99 4.35 -8.88
N THR A 77 -11.32 5.42 -8.16
CA THR A 77 -10.90 6.79 -8.47
C THR A 77 -9.75 7.19 -7.54
N GLU A 78 -8.74 7.86 -8.08
CA GLU A 78 -7.64 8.42 -7.28
C GLU A 78 -8.16 9.52 -6.34
N LEU A 79 -7.79 9.42 -5.07
CA LEU A 79 -7.99 10.48 -4.09
C LEU A 79 -6.82 11.45 -4.20
N ILE A 80 -7.03 12.55 -4.92
CA ILE A 80 -6.04 13.62 -5.03
C ILE A 80 -6.12 14.46 -3.76
N PRO A 81 -5.01 14.62 -3.01
CA PRO A 81 -5.03 15.38 -1.78
C PRO A 81 -5.27 16.88 -2.02
N ASN A 82 -5.89 17.56 -1.07
CA ASN A 82 -6.06 19.02 -1.04
C ASN A 82 -6.90 19.59 -2.21
N THR A 83 -7.75 18.78 -2.85
CA THR A 83 -8.61 19.25 -3.95
C THR A 83 -10.04 19.58 -3.56
N THR A 84 -10.48 19.15 -2.37
CA THR A 84 -11.83 19.42 -1.88
C THR A 84 -11.96 20.87 -1.43
N ASP A 85 -13.05 21.55 -1.80
CA ASP A 85 -13.38 22.90 -1.31
C ASP A 85 -13.92 22.82 0.13
N ALA A 86 -13.00 22.73 1.09
CA ALA A 86 -13.30 22.77 2.53
C ALA A 86 -12.26 23.61 3.28
N ALA A 87 -12.54 23.90 4.55
CA ALA A 87 -11.69 24.73 5.40
C ALA A 87 -10.29 24.12 5.58
N THR A 88 -9.28 24.69 4.91
CA THR A 88 -7.91 24.15 4.89
C THR A 88 -7.29 24.15 6.28
N GLU A 89 -7.62 25.14 7.11
CA GLU A 89 -7.14 25.29 8.48
C GLU A 89 -7.62 24.18 9.42
N LYS A 90 -8.61 23.36 8.99
CA LYS A 90 -9.12 22.22 9.76
C LYS A 90 -8.67 20.87 9.23
N HIS A 91 -8.08 20.80 8.05
CA HIS A 91 -7.81 19.53 7.36
C HIS A 91 -6.33 19.32 7.04
N VAL A 92 -5.62 20.39 6.67
CA VAL A 92 -4.18 20.25 6.39
C VAL A 92 -3.47 19.79 7.67
N PRO A 93 -2.75 18.65 7.64
CA PRO A 93 -2.04 18.16 8.82
C PRO A 93 -0.97 19.15 9.30
N VAL A 94 -0.86 19.29 10.62
CA VAL A 94 0.18 20.08 11.31
C VAL A 94 1.10 19.10 12.04
N VAL A 95 2.36 19.06 11.62
CA VAL A 95 3.33 18.06 12.09
C VAL A 95 4.33 18.70 13.04
N THR A 96 4.60 18.04 14.17
CA THR A 96 5.65 18.41 15.13
C THR A 96 6.57 17.21 15.34
N ILE A 97 7.89 17.44 15.29
CA ILE A 97 8.91 16.39 15.44
C ILE A 97 9.76 16.69 16.67
N GLU A 98 9.82 15.74 17.60
CA GLU A 98 10.57 15.82 18.85
C GLU A 98 11.46 14.58 19.01
N GLY A 99 12.70 14.68 18.54
CA GLY A 99 13.59 13.52 18.47
C GLY A 99 13.07 12.48 17.50
N SER A 100 12.78 11.27 17.98
CA SER A 100 12.19 10.20 17.17
C SER A 100 10.66 10.21 17.18
N LYS A 101 10.01 11.05 17.99
CA LYS A 101 8.55 11.14 18.06
C LYS A 101 8.04 12.14 17.03
N VAL A 102 7.04 11.74 16.26
CA VAL A 102 6.32 12.61 15.32
C VAL A 102 4.86 12.68 15.75
N THR A 103 4.37 13.88 15.99
CA THR A 103 2.95 14.13 16.31
C THR A 103 2.31 14.86 15.16
N VAL A 104 1.25 14.28 14.61
CA VAL A 104 0.44 14.86 13.53
C VAL A 104 -0.91 15.25 14.10
N LYS A 105 -1.21 16.55 14.09
CA LYS A 105 -2.55 17.08 14.41
C LYS A 105 -3.28 17.40 13.12
N VAL A 106 -4.58 17.14 13.04
CA VAL A 106 -5.36 17.49 11.84
C VAL A 106 -5.98 18.87 12.00
N GLY A 107 -5.47 19.80 11.19
CA GLY A 107 -5.81 21.22 11.22
C GLY A 107 -4.96 22.05 12.19
N GLU A 108 -4.74 23.31 11.81
CA GLU A 108 -4.33 24.37 12.75
C GLU A 108 -5.43 24.64 13.79
N VAL A 109 -6.68 24.56 13.32
CA VAL A 109 -7.88 24.48 14.16
C VAL A 109 -8.32 23.02 14.18
N ALA A 110 -8.45 22.44 15.36
CA ALA A 110 -8.79 21.03 15.51
C ALA A 110 -10.04 20.64 14.69
N HIS A 111 -9.88 19.63 13.84
CA HIS A 111 -10.99 19.05 13.09
C HIS A 111 -12.07 18.47 14.02
N PRO A 112 -13.38 18.59 13.70
CA PRO A 112 -14.43 17.91 14.44
C PRO A 112 -14.25 16.38 14.46
N MET A 113 -14.53 15.74 15.59
CA MET A 113 -14.47 14.28 15.72
C MET A 113 -15.83 13.76 16.18
N LEU A 114 -16.83 13.92 15.32
CA LEU A 114 -18.21 13.49 15.53
C LEU A 114 -18.48 12.18 14.77
N GLU A 115 -19.49 11.42 15.19
CA GLU A 115 -19.84 10.14 14.54
C GLU A 115 -20.05 10.30 13.02
N GLU A 116 -20.77 11.35 12.61
CA GLU A 116 -21.06 11.65 11.21
C GLU A 116 -19.93 12.38 10.47
N HIS A 117 -18.97 12.96 11.21
CA HIS A 117 -17.91 13.80 10.66
C HIS A 117 -16.64 13.70 11.49
N HIS A 118 -15.69 12.90 11.04
CA HIS A 118 -14.44 12.62 11.74
C HIS A 118 -13.31 12.34 10.76
N ILE A 119 -12.09 12.40 11.28
CA ILE A 119 -10.90 11.88 10.63
C ILE A 119 -10.85 10.38 10.87
N SER A 120 -10.85 9.58 9.81
CA SER A 120 -10.83 8.12 9.92
C SER A 120 -9.42 7.59 10.17
N TRP A 121 -8.41 8.23 9.59
CA TRP A 121 -7.02 7.80 9.75
C TRP A 121 -6.04 8.91 9.38
N VAL A 122 -4.81 8.73 9.86
CA VAL A 122 -3.64 9.55 9.52
C VAL A 122 -2.53 8.61 9.04
N VAL A 123 -1.86 8.97 7.95
CA VAL A 123 -0.69 8.26 7.42
C VAL A 123 0.52 9.19 7.48
N LEU A 124 1.62 8.70 8.06
CA LEU A 124 2.91 9.34 8.03
C LEU A 124 3.77 8.66 6.96
N GLU A 125 4.15 9.40 5.92
CA GLU A 125 5.16 9.01 4.95
C GLU A 125 6.56 9.27 5.52
N THR A 126 7.46 8.32 5.34
CA THR A 126 8.84 8.42 5.78
C THR A 126 9.79 8.05 4.65
N LYS A 127 11.08 8.34 4.80
CA LYS A 127 12.10 7.94 3.81
C LYS A 127 12.14 6.43 3.59
N ASN A 128 11.79 5.66 4.60
CA ASN A 128 11.88 4.20 4.58
C ASN A 128 10.52 3.49 4.41
N GLY A 129 9.41 4.22 4.33
CA GLY A 129 8.08 3.64 4.15
C GLY A 129 6.97 4.54 4.65
N PHE A 130 6.01 3.96 5.37
CA PHE A 130 4.91 4.70 5.96
C PHE A 130 4.38 4.01 7.21
N GLN A 131 3.69 4.77 8.04
CA GLN A 131 2.92 4.29 9.20
C GLN A 131 1.49 4.80 9.11
N LYS A 132 0.52 4.05 9.62
CA LYS A 132 -0.89 4.45 9.67
C LYS A 132 -1.39 4.36 11.11
N VAL A 133 -2.12 5.38 11.55
CA VAL A 133 -2.91 5.37 12.77
C VAL A 133 -4.38 5.57 12.41
N GLU A 134 -5.25 4.75 12.97
CA GLU A 134 -6.71 4.93 12.87
C GLU A 134 -7.19 5.84 14.00
N LEU A 135 -8.14 6.71 13.66
CA LEU A 135 -8.81 7.58 14.61
C LEU A 135 -10.30 7.26 14.59
N SER A 136 -10.98 7.54 15.69
CA SER A 136 -12.41 7.28 15.86
C SER A 136 -13.10 8.53 16.41
N ALA A 137 -14.40 8.65 16.12
CA ALA A 137 -15.22 9.73 16.67
C ALA A 137 -15.07 9.84 18.20
N GLY A 138 -15.08 11.07 18.71
CA GLY A 138 -14.86 11.40 20.12
C GLY A 138 -13.40 11.47 20.57
N GLN A 139 -12.44 11.03 19.76
CA GLN A 139 -11.01 11.20 20.05
C GLN A 139 -10.51 12.60 19.66
N GLU A 140 -9.35 12.99 20.17
CA GLU A 140 -8.65 14.15 19.60
C GLU A 140 -8.14 13.80 18.19
N PRO A 141 -8.18 14.73 17.23
CA PRO A 141 -7.72 14.50 15.86
C PRO A 141 -6.18 14.55 15.78
N VAL A 142 -5.52 13.66 16.53
CA VAL A 142 -4.07 13.61 16.73
C VAL A 142 -3.58 12.18 16.60
N ALA A 143 -2.56 11.98 15.78
CA ALA A 143 -1.84 10.72 15.65
C ALA A 143 -0.37 10.90 16.07
N GLU A 144 0.16 9.92 16.79
CA GLU A 144 1.55 9.89 17.22
C GLU A 144 2.27 8.71 16.59
N PHE A 145 3.49 8.95 16.14
CA PHE A 145 4.35 7.98 15.47
C PHE A 145 5.73 7.99 16.10
N ALA A 146 6.45 6.87 15.98
CA ALA A 146 7.84 6.75 16.36
C ALA A 146 8.67 6.37 15.14
N LEU A 147 9.78 7.07 14.93
CA LEU A 147 10.74 6.80 13.88
C LEU A 147 11.93 6.01 14.44
N VAL A 148 12.43 5.07 13.65
CA VAL A 148 13.71 4.42 13.92
C VAL A 148 14.86 5.38 13.59
N GLU A 149 16.03 5.14 14.17
CA GLU A 149 17.21 5.94 13.85
C GLU A 149 17.54 5.89 12.34
N GLY A 150 17.75 7.06 11.74
CA GLY A 150 18.04 7.21 10.32
C GLY A 150 16.81 7.25 9.40
N ASP A 151 15.59 7.13 9.94
CA ASP A 151 14.36 7.43 9.20
C ASP A 151 13.91 8.88 9.47
N GLU A 152 13.23 9.48 8.50
CA GLU A 152 12.74 10.86 8.56
C GLU A 152 11.35 10.94 7.97
N ALA A 153 10.48 11.74 8.60
CA ALA A 153 9.17 12.05 8.06
C ALA A 153 9.31 12.88 6.77
N VAL A 154 8.47 12.59 5.78
CA VAL A 154 8.46 13.23 4.45
C VAL A 154 7.15 13.98 4.23
N ALA A 155 6.03 13.36 4.60
CA ALA A 155 4.72 13.96 4.47
C ALA A 155 3.75 13.33 5.48
N ALA A 156 2.67 14.05 5.79
CA ALA A 156 1.54 13.53 6.53
C ALA A 156 0.26 13.65 5.69
N TYR A 157 -0.56 12.61 5.73
CA TYR A 157 -1.85 12.53 5.08
C TYR A 157 -2.93 12.27 6.12
N GLU A 158 -4.11 12.82 5.90
CA GLU A 158 -5.30 12.50 6.67
C GLU A 158 -6.49 12.26 5.74
N TYR A 159 -7.45 11.47 6.21
CA TYR A 159 -8.71 11.30 5.51
C TYR A 159 -9.89 11.64 6.40
N CYS A 160 -10.61 12.69 5.99
CA CYS A 160 -11.92 13.06 6.53
C CYS A 160 -13.01 12.29 5.77
N ASN A 161 -13.91 11.66 6.50
CA ASN A 161 -14.99 10.87 5.90
C ASN A 161 -15.93 11.69 4.99
N LEU A 162 -16.01 13.01 5.16
CA LEU A 162 -16.82 13.92 4.34
C LEU A 162 -16.00 14.73 3.34
N HIS A 163 -14.79 15.15 3.71
CA HIS A 163 -14.00 16.10 2.92
C HIS A 163 -12.81 15.47 2.18
N GLY A 164 -12.66 14.14 2.26
CA GLY A 164 -11.69 13.39 1.49
C GLY A 164 -10.27 13.50 2.04
N LEU A 165 -9.29 13.42 1.14
CA LEU A 165 -7.87 13.30 1.46
C LEU A 165 -7.18 14.66 1.53
N TRP A 166 -6.35 14.85 2.54
CA TRP A 166 -5.50 16.03 2.70
C TRP A 166 -4.05 15.63 2.99
N LYS A 167 -3.12 16.53 2.65
CA LYS A 167 -1.68 16.31 2.74
C LYS A 167 -0.94 17.57 3.19
N ALA A 168 0.07 17.39 4.04
CA ALA A 168 1.15 18.35 4.26
C ALA A 168 2.52 17.70 3.98
N GLU A 169 3.40 18.40 3.26
CA GLU A 169 4.82 18.03 3.13
C GLU A 169 5.58 18.49 4.38
N ILE A 170 6.66 17.78 4.73
CA ILE A 170 7.48 18.01 5.93
C ILE A 170 8.91 18.38 5.55
#